data_AF-A0A355BGZ9-F1
#
_entry.id   AF-A0A355BGZ9-F1
#
_cell.length_a   1.000
_cell.length_b   1.000
_cell.length_c   1.000
_cell.angle_alpha   90.00
_cell.angle_beta   90.00
_cell.angle_gamma   90.00
#
_symmetry.space_group_name_H-M   'P 1'
#
loop_
_entity.id
_entity.type
_entity.pdbx_description
1 polymer ?
#
loop_
_entity_poly.entity_id
_entity_poly.type
_entity_poly.pdbx_seq_one_letter_code
_entity_poly.pdbx_strand_id
1 'polypeptide(L)'
;GLVEDYEGEPFAVRPTPWGLDLNRNYPSQWNPQIRGGGDYPASEPEVKNVVDFILAHKNIGALEALHTAGGIFFRSPYTYSEADMNQEDLQLLCTIARRGTDLTGYPDVPSTGGIFAATIV
;
A
#
# COMPACT_ATOMS: atom_id res chain seq x y z
N GLY A 1 -0.18 24.99 -3.79
CA GLY A 1 -0.49 25.67 -5.06
C GLY A 1 -0.50 24.63 -6.16
N LEU A 2 -1.26 24.86 -7.23
CA LEU A 2 -1.13 24.07 -8.46
C LEU A 2 0.06 24.59 -9.28
N VAL A 3 0.70 23.70 -10.04
CA VAL A 3 1.67 24.07 -11.08
C VAL A 3 0.89 24.18 -12.38
N GLU A 4 0.82 25.38 -12.93
CA GLU A 4 0.17 25.67 -14.21
C GLU A 4 1.21 25.62 -15.34
N ASP A 5 0.74 25.45 -16.58
CA ASP A 5 1.55 25.53 -17.81
C ASP A 5 2.79 24.60 -17.89
N TYR A 6 2.67 23.36 -17.41
CA TYR A 6 3.73 22.35 -17.52
C TYR A 6 3.25 21.05 -18.15
N GLU A 7 4.03 20.51 -19.09
CA GLU A 7 3.82 19.17 -19.67
C GLU A 7 4.86 18.18 -19.12
N GLY A 8 4.40 17.14 -18.41
CA GLY A 8 5.24 16.08 -17.82
C GLY A 8 5.43 16.20 -16.31
N GLU A 9 6.57 15.70 -15.80
CA GLU A 9 6.99 15.89 -14.40
C GLU A 9 7.78 17.20 -14.18
N PRO A 10 7.23 18.20 -13.46
CA PRO A 10 7.81 19.56 -13.36
C PRO A 10 9.15 19.63 -12.63
N PHE A 11 9.58 18.54 -12.02
CA PHE A 11 10.81 18.43 -11.28
C PHE A 11 11.51 17.10 -11.57
N ALA A 12 12.84 17.12 -11.53
CA ALA A 12 13.62 15.90 -11.53
C ALA A 12 13.40 15.17 -10.20
N VAL A 13 12.76 13.99 -10.24
CA VAL A 13 12.65 13.10 -9.09
C VAL A 13 14.06 12.65 -8.69
N ARG A 14 14.52 13.08 -7.52
CA ARG A 14 15.79 12.63 -6.95
C ARG A 14 15.60 11.19 -6.46
N PRO A 15 16.50 10.25 -6.80
CA PRO A 15 16.46 8.93 -6.19
C PRO A 15 16.66 9.07 -4.67
N THR A 16 16.06 8.15 -3.91
CA THR A 16 16.35 8.05 -2.48
C THR A 16 17.85 7.79 -2.30
N PRO A 17 18.54 8.42 -1.33
CA PRO A 17 20.01 8.33 -1.23
C PRO A 17 20.54 6.89 -1.13
N TRP A 18 19.72 5.98 -0.59
CA TRP A 18 20.04 4.57 -0.40
C TRP A 18 19.27 3.63 -1.32
N GLY A 19 18.41 4.15 -2.21
CA GLY A 19 17.63 3.34 -3.14
C GLY A 19 16.60 2.40 -2.48
N LEU A 20 16.28 2.61 -1.21
CA LEU A 20 15.36 1.79 -0.44
C LEU A 20 13.90 2.11 -0.79
N ASP A 21 13.09 1.06 -0.87
CA ASP A 21 11.64 1.09 -0.92
C ASP A 21 11.11 0.19 0.21
N LEU A 22 10.82 0.81 1.36
CA LEU A 22 10.35 0.08 2.54
C LEU A 22 9.04 -0.67 2.24
N ASN A 23 8.23 -0.16 1.31
CA ASN A 23 6.99 -0.81 0.92
C ASN A 23 7.18 -2.00 -0.04
N ARG A 24 8.45 -2.37 -0.27
CA ARG A 24 8.88 -3.58 -0.96
C ARG A 24 9.72 -4.49 -0.07
N ASN A 25 9.94 -4.13 1.19
CA ASN A 25 10.73 -4.91 2.15
C ASN A 25 9.86 -5.84 3.02
N TYR A 26 8.52 -5.76 2.95
CA TYR A 26 7.63 -6.66 3.70
C TYR A 26 7.70 -8.12 3.20
N PRO A 27 7.52 -9.14 4.06
CA PRO A 27 7.67 -10.55 3.67
C PRO A 27 6.70 -11.06 2.60
N SER A 28 5.49 -10.49 2.52
CA SER A 28 4.50 -10.90 1.53
C SER A 28 4.98 -10.58 0.13
N GLN A 29 5.06 -11.60 -0.74
CA GLN A 29 5.52 -11.52 -2.13
C GLN A 29 6.95 -10.98 -2.34
N TRP A 30 7.74 -10.88 -1.27
CA TRP A 30 9.14 -10.47 -1.38
C TRP A 30 9.93 -11.46 -2.25
N ASN A 31 10.83 -10.93 -3.08
CA ASN A 31 11.83 -11.74 -3.76
C ASN A 31 13.09 -10.90 -4.07
N PRO A 32 14.25 -11.54 -4.31
CA PRO A 32 15.52 -10.82 -4.53
C PRO A 32 15.57 -9.93 -5.77
N GLN A 33 14.60 -10.03 -6.69
CA GLN A 33 14.54 -9.21 -7.90
C GLN A 33 13.80 -7.88 -7.67
N ILE A 34 13.16 -7.69 -6.51
CA ILE A 34 12.47 -6.44 -6.19
C ILE A 34 13.49 -5.37 -5.85
N ARG A 35 13.58 -4.36 -6.72
CA ARG A 35 14.44 -3.20 -6.49
C ARG A 35 14.02 -2.44 -5.24
N GLY A 36 14.98 -2.13 -4.37
CA GLY A 36 14.76 -1.37 -3.14
C GLY A 36 14.14 -2.18 -1.99
N GLY A 37 13.84 -3.47 -2.21
CA GLY A 37 13.25 -4.35 -1.20
C GLY A 37 14.23 -4.91 -0.17
N GLY A 38 15.46 -4.41 -0.09
CA GLY A 38 16.51 -4.87 0.82
C GLY A 38 17.09 -6.26 0.49
N ASP A 39 18.02 -6.74 1.31
CA ASP A 39 18.77 -8.00 1.07
C ASP A 39 17.93 -9.26 1.32
N TYR A 40 16.95 -9.16 2.22
CA TYR A 40 16.01 -10.22 2.61
C TYR A 40 14.72 -9.57 3.18
N PRO A 41 13.59 -10.29 3.31
CA PRO A 41 12.36 -9.67 3.80
C PRO A 41 12.51 -9.19 5.25
N ALA A 42 12.04 -7.98 5.54
CA ALA A 42 12.22 -7.30 6.81
C ALA A 42 13.70 -7.13 7.21
N SER A 43 14.57 -6.87 6.23
CA SER A 43 15.97 -6.51 6.45
C SER A 43 16.13 -5.08 6.99
N GLU A 44 15.25 -4.16 6.60
CA GLU A 44 15.30 -2.78 7.08
C GLU A 44 14.70 -2.72 8.50
N PRO A 45 15.35 -2.02 9.45
CA PRO A 45 14.91 -1.99 10.84
C PRO A 45 13.50 -1.39 11.00
N GLU A 46 13.10 -0.45 10.15
CA GLU A 46 11.76 0.15 10.12
C GLU A 46 10.69 -0.91 9.86
N VAL A 47 10.86 -1.72 8.79
CA VAL A 47 9.93 -2.78 8.44
C VAL A 47 9.97 -3.91 9.46
N LYS A 48 11.17 -4.28 9.91
CA LYS A 48 11.36 -5.32 10.94
C LYS A 48 10.57 -5.00 12.21
N ASN A 49 10.62 -3.76 12.68
CA ASN A 49 9.90 -3.35 13.89
C ASN A 49 8.37 -3.45 13.72
N VAL A 50 7.83 -3.08 12.55
CA VAL A 50 6.39 -3.23 12.26
C VAL A 50 5.99 -4.71 12.24
N VAL A 51 6.78 -5.55 11.57
CA VAL A 51 6.54 -7.00 11.50
C VAL A 51 6.58 -7.63 12.90
N ASP A 52 7.62 -7.34 13.69
CA ASP A 52 7.78 -7.87 15.03
C ASP A 52 6.63 -7.41 15.94
N PHE A 53 6.18 -6.15 15.83
CA PHE A 53 5.03 -5.63 16.56
C PHE A 53 3.75 -6.39 16.21
N ILE A 54 3.43 -6.56 14.93
CA ILE A 54 2.23 -7.28 14.50
C ILE A 54 2.28 -8.74 14.99
N LEU A 55 3.44 -9.40 14.88
CA LEU A 55 3.60 -10.79 15.31
C LEU A 55 3.40 -10.96 16.82
N ALA A 56 3.83 -9.98 17.62
CA ALA A 56 3.68 -9.97 19.08
C ALA A 56 2.25 -9.65 19.56
N HIS A 57 1.41 -9.02 18.74
CA HIS A 57 0.08 -8.54 19.13
C HIS A 57 -1.03 -9.21 18.32
N LYS A 58 -1.43 -10.42 18.73
CA LYS A 58 -2.50 -11.21 18.06
C LYS A 58 -3.90 -10.61 18.15
N ASN A 59 -4.06 -9.52 18.88
CA ASN A 59 -5.33 -8.79 19.07
C ASN A 59 -5.52 -7.64 18.07
N ILE A 60 -4.61 -7.43 17.11
CA ILE A 60 -4.77 -6.45 16.03
C ILE A 60 -5.80 -6.99 15.03
N GLY A 61 -6.91 -6.25 14.83
CA GLY A 61 -7.97 -6.62 13.89
C GLY A 61 -7.96 -5.85 12.56
N ALA A 62 -7.23 -4.73 12.48
CA ALA A 62 -7.12 -3.91 11.28
C ALA A 62 -5.82 -3.11 11.27
N LEU A 63 -5.34 -2.78 10.07
CA LEU A 63 -4.20 -1.91 9.82
C LEU A 63 -4.56 -0.95 8.69
N GLU A 64 -4.12 0.31 8.81
CA GLU A 64 -4.26 1.32 7.77
C GLU A 64 -2.89 1.96 7.54
N ALA A 65 -2.36 1.81 6.32
CA ALA A 65 -1.12 2.45 5.90
C ALA A 65 -1.46 3.73 5.13
N LEU A 66 -1.09 4.88 5.68
CA LEU A 66 -1.40 6.18 5.09
C LEU A 66 -0.32 6.55 4.07
N HIS A 67 -0.73 6.67 2.81
CA HIS A 67 0.13 7.07 1.71
C HIS A 67 -0.37 8.34 1.03
N THR A 68 0.57 9.07 0.44
CA THR A 68 0.30 10.09 -0.58
C THR A 68 1.16 9.78 -1.80
N ALA A 69 0.76 10.14 -3.02
CA ALA A 69 -0.49 10.79 -3.40
C ALA A 69 -1.49 9.80 -4.02
N GLY A 70 -2.73 10.25 -4.23
CA GLY A 70 -3.76 9.45 -4.91
C GLY A 70 -5.17 9.84 -4.48
N GLY A 71 -5.34 10.12 -3.19
CA GLY A 71 -6.65 10.49 -2.63
C GLY A 71 -7.67 9.37 -2.82
N ILE A 72 -7.30 8.14 -2.46
CA ILE A 72 -8.10 6.93 -2.64
C ILE A 72 -8.10 6.08 -1.36
N PHE A 73 -9.14 5.28 -1.17
CA PHE A 73 -9.10 4.15 -0.25
C PHE A 73 -8.67 2.91 -1.03
N PHE A 74 -7.42 2.53 -0.87
CA PHE A 74 -6.85 1.36 -1.52
C PHE A 74 -7.03 0.13 -0.62
N ARG A 75 -7.68 -0.91 -1.13
CA ARG A 75 -8.04 -2.09 -0.32
C ARG A 75 -7.60 -3.40 -0.94
N SER A 76 -7.29 -4.35 -0.06
CA SER A 76 -6.99 -5.75 -0.36
C SER A 76 -8.15 -6.46 -1.10
N PRO A 77 -7.89 -7.59 -1.79
CA PRO A 77 -6.65 -8.38 -1.82
C PRO A 77 -5.67 -8.00 -2.94
N TYR A 78 -4.37 -8.03 -2.64
CA TYR A 78 -3.31 -7.65 -3.59
C TYR A 78 -2.89 -8.79 -4.53
N THR A 79 -2.92 -10.02 -4.04
CA THR A 79 -2.23 -11.16 -4.67
C THR A 79 -3.14 -12.05 -5.50
N TYR A 80 -4.45 -11.89 -5.35
CA TYR A 80 -5.52 -12.68 -5.98
C TYR A 80 -6.76 -11.80 -6.16
N SER A 81 -7.81 -12.32 -6.82
CA SER A 81 -9.01 -11.54 -7.11
C SER A 81 -9.95 -11.39 -5.92
N GLU A 82 -10.79 -10.36 -5.88
CA GLU A 82 -11.85 -10.24 -4.86
C GLU A 82 -12.78 -11.46 -4.84
N ALA A 83 -12.96 -12.15 -5.98
CA ALA A 83 -13.77 -13.36 -6.08
C ALA A 83 -13.17 -14.54 -5.30
N ASP A 84 -11.84 -14.58 -5.15
CA ASP A 84 -11.14 -15.62 -4.39
C ASP A 84 -11.00 -15.27 -2.89
N MET A 85 -11.39 -14.06 -2.48
CA MET A 85 -11.37 -13.64 -1.08
C MET A 85 -12.52 -14.27 -0.29
N ASN A 86 -12.30 -14.47 1.01
CA ASN A 86 -13.41 -14.71 1.94
C ASN A 86 -14.43 -13.58 1.81
N GLN A 87 -15.69 -13.93 1.59
CA GLN A 87 -16.73 -12.96 1.25
C GLN A 87 -17.14 -12.08 2.45
N GLU A 88 -16.99 -12.56 3.69
CA GLU A 88 -17.24 -11.75 4.89
C GLU A 88 -16.14 -10.70 5.07
N ASP A 89 -14.88 -11.07 4.85
CA ASP A 89 -13.75 -10.13 4.90
C ASP A 89 -13.86 -9.07 3.80
N LEU A 90 -14.24 -9.47 2.58
CA LEU A 90 -14.46 -8.54 1.47
C LEU A 90 -15.57 -7.53 1.81
N GLN A 91 -16.70 -8.00 2.35
CA GLN A 91 -17.80 -7.12 2.76
C GLN A 91 -17.37 -6.13 3.85
N LEU A 92 -16.54 -6.57 4.81
CA LEU A 92 -16.01 -5.71 5.86
C LEU A 92 -15.11 -4.62 5.28
N LEU A 93 -14.16 -4.98 4.41
CA LEU A 93 -13.26 -4.02 3.75
C LEU A 93 -14.02 -3.01 2.91
N CYS A 94 -14.98 -3.45 2.10
CA CYS A 94 -15.84 -2.57 1.31
C CYS A 94 -16.69 -1.64 2.19
N THR A 95 -17.15 -2.12 3.35
CA THR A 95 -17.91 -1.29 4.29
C THR A 95 -17.06 -0.18 4.89
N ILE A 96 -15.82 -0.50 5.29
CA ILE A 96 -14.86 0.49 5.80
C ILE A 96 -14.53 1.51 4.72
N ALA A 97 -14.18 1.06 3.51
CA ALA A 97 -13.84 1.94 2.39
C ALA A 97 -14.99 2.88 2.03
N ARG A 98 -16.22 2.35 1.90
CA ARG A 98 -17.43 3.16 1.66
C ARG A 98 -17.62 4.21 2.73
N ARG A 99 -17.43 3.86 4.01
CA ARG A 99 -17.54 4.83 5.10
C ARG A 99 -16.47 5.93 4.99
N GLY A 100 -15.26 5.56 4.58
CA GLY A 100 -14.21 6.51 4.24
C GLY A 100 -14.63 7.46 3.11
N THR A 101 -15.14 6.92 2.01
CA THR A 101 -15.64 7.71 0.87
C THR A 101 -16.72 8.70 1.29
N ASP A 102 -17.69 8.29 2.11
CA ASP A 102 -18.74 9.19 2.61
C ASP A 102 -18.18 10.38 3.41
N LEU A 103 -17.07 10.18 4.11
CA LEU A 103 -16.45 11.19 4.99
C LEU A 103 -15.48 12.11 4.25
N THR A 104 -14.76 11.62 3.24
CA THR A 104 -13.65 12.34 2.61
C THR A 104 -13.87 12.66 1.13
N GLY A 105 -14.80 11.95 0.48
CA GLY A 105 -14.99 11.99 -0.97
C GLY A 105 -13.96 11.19 -1.77
N TYR A 106 -13.00 10.52 -1.12
CA TYR A 106 -12.01 9.69 -1.81
C TYR A 106 -12.64 8.38 -2.29
N PRO A 107 -12.45 7.99 -3.58
CA PRO A 107 -13.07 6.79 -4.11
C PRO A 107 -12.46 5.53 -3.52
N ASP A 108 -13.31 4.51 -3.44
CA ASP A 108 -12.92 3.14 -3.13
C ASP A 108 -12.27 2.48 -4.36
N VAL A 109 -11.06 1.93 -4.20
CA VAL A 109 -10.28 1.31 -5.28
C VAL A 109 -9.75 -0.06 -4.85
N PRO A 110 -10.16 -1.17 -5.50
CA PRO A 110 -9.56 -2.48 -5.25
C PRO A 110 -8.15 -2.55 -5.80
N SER A 111 -7.25 -3.25 -5.11
CA SER A 111 -5.86 -3.41 -5.56
C SER A 111 -5.69 -4.16 -6.89
N THR A 112 -6.69 -4.94 -7.30
CA THR A 112 -6.73 -5.62 -8.60
C THR A 112 -7.31 -4.77 -9.72
N GLY A 113 -7.75 -3.53 -9.45
CA GLY A 113 -8.44 -2.67 -10.39
C GLY A 113 -7.72 -1.35 -10.69
N GLY A 114 -7.77 -0.92 -11.95
CA GLY A 114 -7.37 0.44 -12.37
C GLY A 114 -5.86 0.69 -12.47
N ILE A 115 -5.50 1.95 -12.68
CA ILE A 115 -4.11 2.42 -12.89
C ILE A 115 -3.23 2.37 -11.62
N PHE A 116 -3.82 2.01 -10.47
CA PHE A 116 -3.16 1.97 -9.17
C PHE A 116 -2.80 0.55 -8.71
N ALA A 117 -3.14 -0.47 -9.52
CA ALA A 117 -2.79 -1.84 -9.24
C ALA A 117 -1.25 -1.98 -9.14
N ALA A 118 -0.79 -2.58 -8.04
CA ALA A 118 0.61 -2.91 -7.73
C ALA A 118 1.53 -1.83 -7.12
N THR A 119 1.03 -0.64 -6.73
CA THR A 119 1.94 0.43 -6.27
C THR A 119 2.07 0.55 -4.74
N ILE A 120 1.07 0.15 -3.97
CA ILE A 120 1.00 0.39 -2.52
C ILE A 120 0.67 -0.92 -1.80
N VAL A 121 1.59 -1.42 -0.98
CA VAL A 121 1.28 -2.33 0.14
C VAL A 121 0.93 -1.50 1.37
#